data_AF-A0A2Z7CFA8-F1
#
_entry.id   AF-A0A2Z7CFA8-F1
#
_cell.length_a   1.000
_cell.length_b   1.000
_cell.length_c   1.000
_cell.angle_alpha   90.00
_cell.angle_beta   90.00
_cell.angle_gamma   90.00
#
_symmetry.space_group_name_H-M   'P 1'
#
loop_
_entity.id
_entity.type
_entity.pdbx_description
1 polymer ?
#
loop_
_entity_poly.entity_id
_entity_poly.type
_entity_poly.pdbx_seq_one_letter_code
_entity_poly.pdbx_strand_id
1 'polypeptide(L)'
;SLKNCQDELSRCQTKLEDAKSEIQRWRSSVQNESFVPPGADPDPKLLVGYLQTLRSSEESLREQLEKAKKKEAAFIVTFAKREQEIAELKSAVRDLRAQLKPASMQARRLLLDPAIHEEFIRLKNLVEEKDKKVKELQDNIAAVSFTPQSKMGKMLMAKCRTLQEENEEIGNQANEGKIHELSMKLALQRSQNSELRSQFEGFFKQVEQLTGDLERSNELVVILQEKLEQKDDEIRRLKPENNSIIEEPISDGGVPAPIDTVIES
;
A
#
# COMPACT_ATOMS: atom_id res chain seq x y z
N SER A 1 54.00 86.95 104.90
CA SER A 1 55.46 86.76 104.96
C SER A 1 56.10 87.31 103.71
N LEU A 2 57.16 88.13 103.86
CA LEU A 2 57.91 88.76 102.77
C LEU A 2 58.35 87.75 101.69
N LYS A 3 58.62 86.50 102.11
CA LYS A 3 59.03 85.40 101.24
C LYS A 3 58.00 85.00 100.17
N ASN A 4 56.72 84.88 100.53
CA ASN A 4 55.68 84.58 99.53
C ASN A 4 55.55 85.69 98.48
N CYS A 5 55.63 86.96 98.89
CA CYS A 5 55.62 88.07 97.95
C CYS A 5 56.84 88.06 97.03
N GLN A 6 58.00 87.63 97.53
CA GLN A 6 59.24 87.54 96.75
C GLN A 6 59.23 86.37 95.75
N ASP A 7 58.62 85.24 96.13
CA ASP A 7 58.46 84.09 95.25
C ASP A 7 57.40 84.36 94.16
N GLU A 8 56.31 85.05 94.50
CA GLU A 8 55.31 85.53 93.52
C GLU A 8 55.89 86.56 92.55
N LEU A 9 56.71 87.50 93.04
CA LEU A 9 57.42 88.47 92.20
C LEU A 9 58.33 87.75 91.20
N SER A 10 59.09 86.77 91.67
CA SER A 10 60.00 85.97 90.83
C SER A 10 59.24 85.22 89.75
N ARG A 11 58.09 84.60 90.09
CA ARG A 11 57.23 83.93 89.12
C ARG A 11 56.64 84.88 88.08
N CYS A 12 56.19 86.06 88.50
CA CYS A 12 55.70 87.09 87.59
C CYS A 12 56.81 87.60 86.67
N GLN A 13 58.04 87.70 87.18
CA GLN A 13 59.20 88.12 86.39
C GLN A 13 59.60 87.07 85.35
N THR A 14 59.57 85.78 85.69
CA THR A 14 59.78 84.71 84.70
C THR A 14 58.69 84.73 83.62
N LYS A 15 57.41 84.82 84.00
CA LYS A 15 56.31 84.92 83.03
C LYS A 15 56.43 86.15 82.13
N LEU A 16 56.93 87.26 82.67
CA LEU A 16 57.17 88.47 81.88
C LEU A 16 58.29 88.27 80.87
N GLU A 17 59.39 87.62 81.24
CA GLU A 17 60.50 87.32 80.32
C GLU A 17 60.12 86.25 79.27
N ASP A 18 59.32 85.26 79.63
CA ASP A 18 58.76 84.29 78.68
C ASP A 18 57.85 85.00 77.66
N ALA A 19 56.96 85.86 78.14
CA ALA A 19 56.07 86.64 77.27
C ALA A 19 56.86 87.61 76.36
N LYS A 20 57.93 88.25 76.87
CA LYS A 20 58.82 89.09 76.05
C LYS A 20 59.53 88.27 74.97
N SER A 21 60.04 87.09 75.33
CA SER A 21 60.70 86.18 74.39
C SER A 21 59.74 85.70 73.30
N GLU A 22 58.49 85.43 73.67
CA GLU A 22 57.44 85.06 72.74
C GLU A 22 57.07 86.22 71.81
N ILE A 23 56.87 87.44 72.33
CA ILE A 23 56.62 88.64 71.52
C ILE A 23 57.78 88.87 70.53
N GLN A 24 59.03 88.70 70.99
CA GLN A 24 60.20 88.86 70.14
C GLN A 24 60.25 87.80 69.03
N ARG A 25 59.85 86.56 69.32
CA ARG A 25 59.69 85.50 68.31
C ARG A 25 58.61 85.88 67.29
N TRP A 26 57.44 86.34 67.72
CA TRP A 26 56.37 86.79 66.82
C TRP A 26 56.82 87.96 65.94
N ARG A 27 57.51 88.95 66.50
CA ARG A 27 58.07 90.08 65.74
C ARG A 27 59.06 89.61 64.68
N SER A 28 59.94 88.67 65.03
CA SER A 28 60.93 88.12 64.09
C SER A 28 60.25 87.37 62.94
N SER A 29 59.22 86.56 63.24
CA SER A 29 58.45 85.87 62.21
C SER A 29 57.72 86.84 61.27
N VAL A 30 57.10 87.89 61.82
CA VAL A 30 56.40 88.92 61.03
C VAL A 30 57.38 89.74 60.17
N GLN A 31 58.58 90.04 60.67
CA GLN A 31 59.60 90.76 59.89
C GLN A 31 60.17 89.94 58.73
N ASN A 32 60.08 88.60 58.80
CA ASN A 32 60.51 87.72 57.72
C ASN A 32 59.42 87.53 56.64
N GLU A 33 58.20 88.03 56.86
CA GLU A 33 57.09 87.94 55.89
C GLU A 33 57.21 89.02 54.81
N SER A 34 56.87 88.67 53.56
CA SER A 34 57.14 89.49 52.37
C SER A 34 56.35 90.81 52.30
N PHE A 35 55.38 91.02 53.20
CA PHE A 35 54.52 92.19 53.23
C PHE A 35 55.10 93.36 54.06
N VAL A 36 56.13 93.12 54.88
CA VAL A 36 56.78 94.16 55.70
C VAL A 36 58.08 94.63 55.01
N PRO A 37 58.23 95.93 54.69
CA PRO A 37 59.48 96.46 54.13
C PRO A 37 60.67 96.25 55.08
N PRO A 38 61.89 95.97 54.56
CA PRO A 38 63.06 95.74 55.41
C PRO A 38 63.34 96.97 56.31
N GLY A 39 63.23 96.78 57.63
CA GLY A 39 63.58 97.79 58.64
C GLY A 39 62.45 98.72 59.11
N ALA A 40 61.20 98.54 58.66
CA ALA A 40 60.05 99.29 59.17
C ALA A 40 59.29 98.51 60.27
N ASP A 41 58.82 99.21 61.30
CA ASP A 41 57.97 98.59 62.34
C ASP A 41 56.59 98.27 61.72
N PRO A 42 56.08 97.03 61.82
CA PRO A 42 54.86 96.64 61.11
C PRO A 42 53.64 97.39 61.67
N ASP A 43 52.99 98.20 60.83
CA ASP A 43 51.75 98.89 61.19
C ASP A 43 50.68 97.84 61.56
N PRO A 44 50.17 97.84 62.81
CA PRO A 44 49.17 96.89 63.26
C PRO A 44 47.92 96.85 62.37
N LYS A 45 47.52 97.98 61.77
CA LYS A 45 46.34 98.03 60.89
C LYS A 45 46.59 97.32 59.56
N LEU A 46 47.78 97.48 58.99
CA LEU A 46 48.17 96.80 57.75
C LEU A 46 48.30 95.28 57.97
N LEU A 47 48.88 94.87 59.10
CA LEU A 47 49.01 93.46 59.46
C LEU A 47 47.64 92.79 59.67
N VAL A 48 46.71 93.46 60.37
CA VAL A 48 45.34 92.98 60.52
C VAL A 48 44.62 92.90 59.17
N GLY A 49 44.81 93.89 58.28
CA GLY A 49 44.25 93.86 56.93
C GLY A 49 44.79 92.71 56.07
N TYR A 50 46.09 92.42 56.17
CA TYR A 50 46.71 91.29 55.49
C TYR A 50 46.19 89.95 56.04
N LEU A 51 46.14 89.77 57.36
CA LEU A 51 45.59 88.57 57.98
C LEU A 51 44.12 88.36 57.62
N GLN A 52 43.33 89.44 57.53
CA GLN A 52 41.94 89.36 57.10
C GLN A 52 41.85 88.92 55.63
N THR A 53 42.72 89.45 54.76
CA THR A 53 42.78 89.07 53.34
C THR A 53 43.21 87.60 53.17
N LEU A 54 44.21 87.16 53.94
CA LEU A 54 44.70 85.78 53.96
C LEU A 54 43.63 84.82 54.48
N ARG A 55 42.87 85.22 55.50
CA ARG A 55 41.73 84.46 56.02
C ARG A 55 40.64 84.31 54.97
N SER A 56 40.29 85.40 54.28
CA SER A 56 39.31 85.37 53.20
C SER A 56 39.78 84.51 52.01
N SER A 57 41.08 84.53 51.68
CA SER A 57 41.62 83.66 50.62
C SER A 57 41.64 82.19 51.03
N GLU A 58 41.97 81.87 52.29
CA GLU A 58 41.88 80.52 52.86
C GLU A 58 40.43 80.00 52.80
N GLU A 59 39.46 80.81 53.22
CA GLU A 59 38.03 80.47 53.15
C GLU A 59 37.58 80.24 51.70
N SER A 60 38.00 81.09 50.75
CA SER A 60 37.69 80.93 49.33
C SER A 60 38.27 79.64 48.75
N LEU A 61 39.53 79.32 49.07
CA LEU A 61 40.18 78.08 48.64
C LEU A 61 39.51 76.84 49.25
N ARG A 62 39.11 76.90 50.52
CA ARG A 62 38.31 75.83 51.15
C ARG A 62 36.99 75.62 50.41
N GLU A 63 36.28 76.68 50.06
CA GLU A 63 35.02 76.56 49.32
C GLU A 63 35.22 75.96 47.92
N GLN A 64 36.29 76.37 47.22
CA GLN A 64 36.65 75.79 45.91
C GLN A 64 37.01 74.31 46.02
N LEU A 65 37.75 73.92 47.07
CA LEU A 65 38.09 72.53 47.35
C LEU A 65 36.83 71.68 47.60
N GLU A 66 35.89 72.17 48.40
CA GLU A 66 34.64 71.46 48.65
C GLU A 66 33.76 71.37 47.40
N LYS A 67 33.75 72.41 46.56
CA LYS A 67 33.10 72.34 45.23
C LYS A 67 33.77 71.31 44.32
N ALA A 68 35.10 71.23 44.32
CA ALA A 68 35.85 70.26 43.53
C ALA A 68 35.57 68.82 43.99
N LYS A 69 35.61 68.56 45.31
CA LYS A 69 35.28 67.24 45.89
C LYS A 69 33.85 66.80 45.56
N LYS A 70 32.88 67.71 45.63
CA LYS A 70 31.49 67.42 45.25
C LYS A 70 31.36 67.06 43.77
N LYS A 71 32.08 67.77 42.89
CA LYS A 71 32.12 67.45 41.45
C LYS A 71 32.78 66.10 41.19
N GLU A 72 33.90 65.82 41.85
CA GLU A 72 34.60 64.54 41.76
C GLU A 72 33.70 63.37 42.18
N ALA A 73 33.01 63.49 43.32
CA ALA A 73 32.05 62.47 43.77
C ALA A 73 30.91 62.25 42.75
N ALA A 74 30.40 63.33 42.14
CA ALA A 74 29.39 63.21 41.08
C ALA A 74 29.94 62.52 39.82
N PHE A 75 31.20 62.79 39.46
CA PHE A 75 31.86 62.10 38.35
C PHE A 75 32.08 60.61 38.63
N ILE A 76 32.47 60.22 39.84
CA ILE A 76 32.63 58.82 40.22
C ILE A 76 31.30 58.06 40.04
N VAL A 77 30.18 58.62 40.52
CA VAL A 77 28.86 57.99 40.39
C VAL A 77 28.42 57.90 38.92
N THR A 78 28.62 58.94 38.13
CA THR A 78 28.24 58.92 36.71
C THR A 78 29.11 57.98 35.88
N PHE A 79 30.40 57.87 36.21
CA PHE A 79 31.32 56.92 35.59
C PHE A 79 30.91 55.48 35.89
N ALA A 80 30.64 55.16 37.17
CA ALA A 80 30.16 53.84 37.56
C ALA A 80 28.86 53.43 36.86
N LYS A 81 27.90 54.37 36.71
CA LYS A 81 26.66 54.12 35.95
C LYS A 81 26.94 53.83 34.47
N ARG A 82 27.85 54.58 33.84
CA ARG A 82 28.25 54.35 32.44
C ARG A 82 28.97 53.02 32.26
N GLU A 83 29.82 52.62 33.20
CA GLU A 83 30.47 51.31 33.17
C GLU A 83 29.46 50.16 33.30
N GLN A 84 28.46 50.30 34.17
CA GLN A 84 27.36 49.35 34.29
C GLN A 84 26.57 49.23 32.97
N GLU A 85 26.18 50.36 32.37
CA GLU A 85 25.46 50.38 31.09
C GLU A 85 26.28 49.71 29.96
N ILE A 86 27.59 49.96 29.90
CA ILE A 86 28.49 49.27 28.96
C ILE A 86 28.50 47.76 29.20
N ALA A 87 28.51 47.31 30.47
CA ALA A 87 28.49 45.89 30.80
C ALA A 87 27.17 45.22 30.38
N GLU A 88 26.03 45.89 30.62
CA GLU A 88 24.70 45.43 30.21
C GLU A 88 24.59 45.34 28.68
N LEU A 89 25.02 46.38 27.95
CA LEU A 89 25.07 46.38 26.48
C LEU A 89 25.98 45.28 25.93
N LYS A 90 27.16 45.06 26.53
CA LYS A 90 28.05 43.94 26.15
C LYS A 90 27.36 42.59 26.35
N SER A 91 26.57 42.43 27.42
CA SER A 91 25.81 41.19 27.64
C SER A 91 24.74 41.00 26.57
N ALA A 92 23.92 42.03 26.32
CA ALA A 92 22.89 41.99 25.29
C ALA A 92 23.47 41.66 23.90
N VAL A 93 24.64 42.20 23.55
CA VAL A 93 25.33 41.85 22.29
C VAL A 93 25.77 40.38 22.27
N ARG A 94 26.25 39.82 23.39
CA ARG A 94 26.59 38.39 23.46
C ARG A 94 25.35 37.52 23.28
N ASP A 95 24.25 37.86 23.93
CA ASP A 95 22.99 37.12 23.85
C ASP A 95 22.39 37.20 22.45
N LEU A 96 22.35 38.39 21.85
CA LEU A 96 21.94 38.58 20.45
C LEU A 96 22.86 37.83 19.48
N ARG A 97 24.18 37.81 19.71
CA ARG A 97 25.10 36.97 18.92
C ARG A 97 24.86 35.48 19.11
N ALA A 98 24.44 35.05 20.30
CA ALA A 98 24.08 33.65 20.55
C ALA A 98 22.77 33.29 19.84
N GLN A 99 21.77 34.19 19.83
CA GLN A 99 20.54 34.03 19.04
C GLN A 99 20.82 34.08 17.52
N LEU A 100 21.76 34.92 17.09
CA LEU A 100 22.22 35.03 15.70
C LEU A 100 23.21 33.94 15.31
N LYS A 101 23.67 33.06 16.21
CA LYS A 101 24.29 31.78 15.84
C LYS A 101 23.14 30.81 15.57
N PRO A 102 22.62 30.71 14.35
CA PRO A 102 21.37 30.02 14.16
C PRO A 102 21.71 28.56 13.84
N ALA A 103 20.77 27.67 14.10
CA ALA A 103 20.70 26.37 13.42
C ALA A 103 20.80 26.52 11.88
N SER A 104 20.53 27.72 11.34
CA SER A 104 20.71 28.07 9.92
C SER A 104 22.15 28.18 9.44
N MET A 105 23.16 28.37 10.31
CA MET A 105 24.58 28.26 9.88
C MET A 105 24.99 26.80 9.71
N GLN A 106 24.46 25.88 10.52
CA GLN A 106 24.57 24.44 10.23
C GLN A 106 23.82 24.07 8.96
N ALA A 107 22.57 24.52 8.79
CA ALA A 107 21.82 24.26 7.56
C ALA A 107 22.53 24.85 6.31
N ARG A 108 23.08 26.07 6.37
CA ARG A 108 23.91 26.62 5.28
C ARG A 108 25.18 25.82 5.07
N ARG A 109 25.87 25.41 6.14
CA ARG A 109 27.10 24.63 6.04
C ARG A 109 26.85 23.23 5.47
N LEU A 110 25.71 22.62 5.79
CA LEU A 110 25.23 21.36 5.23
C LEU A 110 24.80 21.53 3.76
N LEU A 111 24.12 22.63 3.42
CA LEU A 111 23.71 22.94 2.04
C LEU A 111 24.89 23.37 1.14
N LEU A 112 25.99 23.84 1.73
CA LEU A 112 27.24 24.18 1.05
C LEU A 112 28.24 23.00 1.03
N ASP A 113 27.91 21.87 1.67
CA ASP A 113 28.74 20.68 1.68
C ASP A 113 28.54 19.90 0.36
N PRO A 114 29.59 19.72 -0.47
CA PRO A 114 29.48 18.98 -1.71
C PRO A 114 28.99 17.54 -1.54
N ALA A 115 29.34 16.86 -0.45
CA ALA A 115 28.90 15.49 -0.20
C ALA A 115 27.41 15.42 0.12
N ILE A 116 26.87 16.42 0.82
CA ILE A 116 25.43 16.52 1.09
C ILE A 116 24.66 16.90 -0.16
N HIS A 117 25.23 17.74 -1.02
CA HIS A 117 24.66 18.02 -2.32
C HIS A 117 24.56 16.75 -3.18
N GLU A 118 25.60 15.92 -3.22
CA GLU A 118 25.57 14.63 -3.92
C GLU A 118 24.49 13.68 -3.35
N GLU A 119 24.39 13.55 -2.03
CA GLU A 119 23.34 12.73 -1.41
C GLU A 119 21.94 13.28 -1.68
N PHE A 120 21.77 14.60 -1.74
CA PHE A 120 20.50 15.23 -2.11
C PHE A 120 20.14 14.95 -3.58
N ILE A 121 21.10 15.07 -4.50
CA ILE A 121 20.92 14.72 -5.92
C ILE A 121 20.57 13.23 -6.05
N ARG A 122 21.29 12.35 -5.34
CA ARG A 122 21.03 10.91 -5.32
C ARG A 122 19.62 10.60 -4.80
N LEU A 123 19.23 11.18 -3.68
CA LEU A 123 17.89 10.99 -3.09
C LEU A 123 16.81 11.52 -4.02
N LYS A 124 17.01 12.69 -4.62
CA LYS A 124 16.09 13.26 -5.62
C LYS A 124 15.92 12.32 -6.81
N ASN A 125 17.02 11.82 -7.38
CA ASN A 125 16.98 10.86 -8.49
C ASN A 125 16.28 9.55 -8.10
N LEU A 126 16.54 9.05 -6.88
CA LEU A 126 15.89 7.85 -6.36
C LEU A 126 14.38 8.05 -6.18
N VAL A 127 13.95 9.21 -5.70
CA VAL A 127 12.53 9.57 -5.60
C VAL A 127 11.90 9.64 -6.99
N GLU A 128 12.52 10.33 -7.95
CA GLU A 128 12.04 10.41 -9.34
C GLU A 128 11.95 9.03 -10.01
N GLU A 129 12.91 8.14 -9.77
CA GLU A 129 12.90 6.76 -10.26
C GLU A 129 11.75 5.96 -9.64
N LYS A 130 11.54 6.08 -8.33
CA LYS A 130 10.45 5.37 -7.63
C LYS A 130 9.08 5.89 -8.03
N ASP A 131 8.92 7.19 -8.23
CA ASP A 131 7.67 7.78 -8.72
C ASP A 131 7.33 7.29 -10.13
N LYS A 132 8.33 7.18 -11.02
CA LYS A 132 8.15 6.53 -12.34
C LYS A 132 7.71 5.09 -12.18
N LYS A 133 8.32 4.32 -11.27
CA LYS A 133 7.96 2.92 -11.02
C LYS A 133 6.54 2.78 -10.47
N VAL A 134 6.13 3.66 -9.55
CA VAL A 134 4.76 3.69 -9.03
C VAL A 134 3.77 3.96 -10.15
N LYS A 135 4.07 4.94 -11.02
CA LYS A 135 3.22 5.24 -12.17
C LYS A 135 3.12 4.07 -13.14
N GLU A 136 4.24 3.44 -13.49
CA GLU A 136 4.25 2.22 -14.32
C GLU A 136 3.42 1.09 -13.70
N LEU A 137 3.55 0.86 -12.39
CA LEU A 137 2.78 -0.18 -11.71
C LEU A 137 1.29 0.17 -11.64
N GLN A 138 0.93 1.44 -11.44
CA GLN A 138 -0.45 1.91 -11.50
C GLN A 138 -1.03 1.75 -12.90
N ASP A 139 -0.27 2.09 -13.95
CA ASP A 139 -0.67 1.92 -15.35
C ASP A 139 -0.82 0.44 -15.70
N ASN A 140 0.08 -0.43 -15.21
CA ASN A 140 -0.02 -1.87 -15.37
C ASN A 140 -1.23 -2.44 -14.62
N ILE A 141 -1.49 -1.99 -13.40
CA ILE A 141 -2.70 -2.38 -12.65
C ILE A 141 -3.94 -1.92 -13.41
N ALA A 142 -3.96 -0.68 -13.92
CA ALA A 142 -5.07 -0.18 -14.74
C ALA A 142 -5.26 -1.02 -16.01
N ALA A 143 -4.16 -1.36 -16.70
CA ALA A 143 -4.17 -2.19 -17.91
C ALA A 143 -4.62 -3.63 -17.65
N VAL A 144 -4.23 -4.22 -16.53
CA VAL A 144 -4.58 -5.59 -16.14
C VAL A 144 -5.94 -5.66 -15.43
N SER A 145 -6.41 -4.55 -14.86
CA SER A 145 -7.74 -4.46 -14.25
C SER A 145 -8.80 -4.51 -15.33
N PHE A 146 -9.30 -5.72 -15.59
CA PHE A 146 -10.53 -5.91 -16.34
C PHE A 146 -11.67 -5.19 -15.61
N THR A 147 -12.12 -4.08 -16.19
CA THR A 147 -13.30 -3.36 -15.71
C THR A 147 -14.48 -3.74 -16.61
N PRO A 148 -15.49 -4.48 -16.11
CA PRO A 148 -16.66 -4.89 -16.90
C PRO A 148 -17.39 -3.71 -17.57
N GLN A 149 -17.23 -2.50 -17.04
CA GLN A 149 -17.84 -1.27 -17.50
C GLN A 149 -17.04 -0.52 -18.57
N SER A 150 -15.74 -0.81 -18.75
CA SER A 150 -14.93 -0.19 -19.81
C SER A 150 -15.38 -0.65 -21.20
N LYS A 151 -15.09 0.14 -22.24
CA LYS A 151 -15.44 -0.21 -23.63
C LYS A 151 -14.85 -1.56 -24.03
N MET A 152 -13.59 -1.83 -23.67
CA MET A 152 -12.94 -3.12 -23.92
C MET A 152 -13.56 -4.23 -23.07
N GLY A 153 -13.82 -3.99 -21.79
CA GLY A 153 -14.44 -4.97 -20.90
C GLY A 153 -15.84 -5.39 -21.35
N LYS A 154 -16.67 -4.42 -21.75
CA LYS A 154 -18.00 -4.67 -22.33
C LYS A 154 -17.93 -5.50 -23.61
N MET A 155 -16.99 -5.19 -24.50
CA MET A 155 -16.78 -5.94 -25.74
C MET A 155 -16.35 -7.38 -25.47
N LEU A 156 -15.44 -7.59 -24.51
CA LEU A 156 -15.01 -8.92 -24.12
C LEU A 156 -16.17 -9.73 -23.49
N MET A 157 -16.95 -9.13 -22.58
CA MET A 157 -18.14 -9.78 -22.01
C MET A 157 -19.19 -10.11 -23.06
N ALA A 158 -19.41 -9.22 -24.05
CA ALA A 158 -20.29 -9.50 -25.17
C ALA A 158 -19.78 -10.70 -25.97
N LYS A 159 -18.48 -10.74 -26.29
CA LYS A 159 -17.87 -11.89 -26.98
C LYS A 159 -17.97 -13.18 -26.18
N CYS A 160 -17.76 -13.15 -24.86
CA CYS A 160 -17.94 -14.32 -24.01
C CYS A 160 -19.39 -14.82 -24.00
N ARG A 161 -20.37 -13.90 -23.95
CA ARG A 161 -21.80 -14.27 -24.07
C ARG A 161 -22.11 -14.91 -25.41
N THR A 162 -21.67 -14.32 -26.51
CA THR A 162 -21.88 -14.89 -27.85
C THR A 162 -21.24 -16.27 -27.99
N LEU A 163 -19.99 -16.44 -27.54
CA LEU A 163 -19.32 -17.75 -27.57
C LEU A 163 -20.06 -18.79 -26.70
N GLN A 164 -20.67 -18.36 -25.60
CA GLN A 164 -21.45 -19.25 -24.75
C GLN A 164 -22.78 -19.64 -25.40
N GLU A 165 -23.47 -18.70 -26.03
CA GLU A 165 -24.66 -18.95 -26.85
C GLU A 165 -24.35 -19.91 -28.02
N GLU A 166 -23.26 -19.68 -28.75
CA GLU A 166 -22.80 -20.56 -29.83
C GLU A 166 -22.51 -21.99 -29.32
N ASN A 167 -21.84 -22.13 -28.18
CA ASN A 167 -21.56 -23.44 -27.59
C ASN A 167 -22.83 -24.17 -27.13
N GLU A 168 -23.79 -23.44 -26.55
CA GLU A 168 -25.10 -23.99 -26.18
C GLU A 168 -25.86 -24.44 -27.43
N GLU A 169 -25.83 -23.66 -28.51
CA GLU A 169 -26.45 -24.02 -29.79
C GLU A 169 -25.80 -25.27 -30.41
N ILE A 170 -24.47 -25.36 -30.44
CA ILE A 170 -23.75 -26.56 -30.91
C ILE A 170 -24.15 -27.78 -30.07
N GLY A 171 -24.22 -27.63 -28.74
CA GLY A 171 -24.68 -28.68 -27.83
C GLY A 171 -26.11 -29.13 -28.12
N ASN A 172 -27.00 -28.19 -28.38
CA ASN A 172 -28.39 -28.46 -28.75
C ASN A 172 -28.49 -29.19 -30.10
N GLN A 173 -27.80 -28.72 -31.13
CA GLN A 173 -27.79 -29.36 -32.45
C GLN A 173 -27.24 -30.79 -32.37
N ALA A 174 -26.20 -31.03 -31.59
CA ALA A 174 -25.65 -32.38 -31.37
C ALA A 174 -26.67 -33.30 -30.68
N ASN A 175 -27.37 -32.79 -29.66
CA ASN A 175 -28.42 -33.53 -28.96
C ASN A 175 -29.62 -33.83 -29.87
N GLU A 176 -30.09 -32.84 -30.62
CA GLU A 176 -31.18 -32.97 -31.59
C GLU A 176 -30.83 -33.98 -32.69
N GLY A 177 -29.61 -33.93 -33.23
CA GLY A 177 -29.12 -34.88 -34.23
C GLY A 177 -29.15 -36.33 -33.71
N LYS A 178 -28.68 -36.55 -32.48
CA LYS A 178 -28.72 -37.87 -31.84
C LYS A 178 -30.15 -38.36 -31.59
N ILE A 179 -31.05 -37.47 -31.19
CA ILE A 179 -32.48 -37.79 -31.02
C ILE A 179 -33.11 -38.17 -32.36
N HIS A 180 -32.82 -37.44 -33.43
CA HIS A 180 -33.34 -37.72 -34.76
C HIS A 180 -32.85 -39.08 -35.29
N GLU A 181 -31.55 -39.38 -35.16
CA GLU A 181 -30.97 -40.68 -35.55
C GLU A 181 -31.63 -41.84 -34.80
N LEU A 182 -31.78 -41.72 -33.48
CA LEU A 182 -32.45 -42.74 -32.65
C LEU A 182 -33.93 -42.91 -33.06
N SER A 183 -34.62 -41.81 -33.37
CA SER A 183 -36.00 -41.82 -33.84
C SER A 183 -36.14 -42.56 -35.18
N MET A 184 -35.20 -42.35 -36.11
CA MET A 184 -35.17 -43.05 -37.40
C MET A 184 -34.90 -44.55 -37.22
N LYS A 185 -33.94 -44.93 -36.37
CA LYS A 185 -33.69 -46.35 -36.03
C LYS A 185 -34.92 -47.01 -35.40
N LEU A 186 -35.61 -46.30 -34.50
CA LEU A 186 -36.84 -46.79 -33.88
C LEU A 186 -37.96 -47.01 -34.91
N ALA A 187 -38.14 -46.08 -35.86
CA ALA A 187 -39.12 -46.21 -36.93
C ALA A 187 -38.82 -47.41 -37.83
N LEU A 188 -37.56 -47.61 -38.22
CA LEU A 188 -37.13 -48.76 -39.02
C LEU A 188 -37.40 -50.08 -38.28
N GLN A 189 -37.03 -50.15 -37.00
CA GLN A 189 -37.29 -51.33 -36.17
C GLN A 189 -38.79 -51.63 -36.04
N ARG A 190 -39.65 -50.61 -35.95
CA ARG A 190 -41.11 -50.79 -35.95
C ARG A 190 -41.61 -51.38 -37.28
N SER A 191 -41.08 -50.90 -38.41
CA SER A 191 -41.41 -51.43 -39.74
C SER A 191 -41.02 -52.90 -39.88
N GLN A 192 -39.78 -53.24 -39.51
CA GLN A 192 -39.28 -54.62 -39.53
C GLN A 192 -40.10 -55.55 -38.63
N ASN A 193 -40.47 -55.11 -37.42
CA ASN A 193 -41.36 -55.88 -36.55
C ASN A 193 -42.75 -56.07 -37.16
N SER A 194 -43.29 -55.06 -37.84
CA SER A 194 -44.58 -55.17 -38.53
C SER A 194 -44.52 -56.15 -39.69
N GLU A 195 -43.43 -56.14 -40.47
CA GLU A 195 -43.22 -57.05 -41.58
C GLU A 195 -43.05 -58.50 -41.09
N LEU A 196 -42.25 -58.73 -40.05
CA LEU A 196 -42.11 -60.05 -39.42
C LEU A 196 -43.47 -60.58 -38.94
N ARG A 197 -44.28 -59.74 -38.28
CA ARG A 197 -45.64 -60.12 -37.88
C ARG A 197 -46.51 -60.49 -39.08
N SER A 198 -46.45 -59.72 -40.17
CA SER A 198 -47.19 -60.03 -41.39
C SER A 198 -46.71 -61.34 -42.05
N GLN A 199 -45.41 -61.62 -42.04
CA GLN A 199 -44.85 -62.87 -42.55
C GLN A 199 -45.31 -64.06 -41.72
N PHE A 200 -45.25 -63.95 -40.38
CA PHE A 200 -45.77 -64.99 -39.47
C PHE A 200 -47.27 -65.24 -39.69
N GLU A 201 -48.08 -64.19 -39.80
CA GLU A 201 -49.49 -64.30 -40.13
C GLU A 201 -49.71 -65.04 -41.46
N GLY A 202 -48.89 -64.74 -42.48
CA GLY A 202 -48.90 -65.46 -43.76
C GLY A 202 -48.55 -66.94 -43.61
N PHE A 203 -47.53 -67.27 -42.82
CA PHE A 203 -47.15 -68.66 -42.54
C PHE A 203 -48.25 -69.40 -41.77
N PHE A 204 -48.88 -68.78 -40.77
CA PHE A 204 -49.99 -69.41 -40.04
C PHE A 204 -51.14 -69.79 -40.99
N LYS A 205 -51.50 -68.92 -41.93
CA LYS A 205 -52.52 -69.22 -42.94
C LYS A 205 -52.14 -70.37 -43.87
N GLN A 206 -50.88 -70.45 -44.29
CA GLN A 206 -50.39 -71.57 -45.09
C GLN A 206 -50.44 -72.90 -44.31
N VAL A 207 -50.04 -72.88 -43.04
CA VAL A 207 -50.11 -74.06 -42.16
C VAL A 207 -51.56 -74.51 -41.96
N GLU A 208 -52.49 -73.57 -41.76
CA GLU A 208 -53.92 -73.86 -41.64
C GLU A 208 -54.48 -74.50 -42.93
N GLN A 209 -54.12 -73.96 -44.10
CA GLN A 209 -54.50 -74.53 -45.40
C GLN A 209 -53.95 -75.96 -45.59
N LEU A 210 -52.67 -76.18 -45.31
CA LEU A 210 -52.04 -77.49 -45.38
C LEU A 210 -52.67 -78.49 -44.40
N THR A 211 -53.05 -78.03 -43.20
CA THR A 211 -53.77 -78.85 -42.23
C THR A 211 -55.13 -79.28 -42.79
N GLY A 212 -55.89 -78.36 -43.40
CA GLY A 212 -57.17 -78.69 -44.04
C GLY A 212 -57.05 -79.57 -45.29
N ASP A 213 -55.97 -79.44 -46.08
CA ASP A 213 -55.66 -80.38 -47.17
C ASP A 213 -55.33 -81.77 -46.64
N LEU A 214 -54.57 -81.85 -45.54
CA LEU A 214 -54.22 -83.11 -44.88
C LEU A 214 -55.47 -83.81 -44.32
N GLU A 215 -56.38 -83.07 -43.68
CA GLU A 215 -57.66 -83.60 -43.20
C GLU A 215 -58.50 -84.19 -44.34
N ARG A 216 -58.67 -83.44 -45.45
CA ARG A 216 -59.38 -83.93 -46.65
C ARG A 216 -58.72 -85.15 -47.27
N SER A 217 -57.40 -85.15 -47.37
CA SER A 217 -56.66 -86.32 -47.86
C SER A 217 -56.85 -87.53 -46.94
N ASN A 218 -56.87 -87.31 -45.62
CA ASN A 218 -57.09 -88.35 -44.64
C ASN A 218 -58.51 -88.94 -44.73
N GLU A 219 -59.54 -88.11 -44.93
CA GLU A 219 -60.91 -88.55 -45.22
C GLU A 219 -60.99 -89.41 -46.49
N LEU A 220 -60.33 -88.98 -47.57
CA LEU A 220 -60.30 -89.74 -48.83
C LEU A 220 -59.64 -91.11 -48.64
N VAL A 221 -58.55 -91.19 -47.86
CA VAL A 221 -57.89 -92.45 -47.54
C VAL A 221 -58.85 -93.41 -46.82
N VAL A 222 -59.62 -92.92 -45.85
CA VAL A 222 -60.63 -93.73 -45.15
C VAL A 222 -61.69 -94.26 -46.13
N ILE A 223 -62.23 -93.41 -47.01
CA ILE A 223 -63.21 -93.83 -48.03
C ILE A 223 -62.62 -94.89 -48.98
N LEU A 224 -61.36 -94.69 -49.40
CA LEU A 224 -60.68 -95.66 -50.27
C LEU A 224 -60.42 -96.99 -49.55
N GLN A 225 -60.10 -96.97 -48.26
CA GLN A 225 -59.99 -98.17 -47.44
C GLN A 225 -61.34 -98.92 -47.34
N GLU A 226 -62.45 -98.21 -47.09
CA GLU A 226 -63.79 -98.80 -47.07
C GLU A 226 -64.16 -99.43 -48.41
N LYS A 227 -63.86 -98.74 -49.53
CA LYS A 227 -64.11 -99.28 -50.88
C LYS A 227 -63.24 -100.50 -51.18
N LEU A 228 -61.98 -100.49 -50.74
CA LEU A 228 -61.08 -101.62 -50.89
C LEU A 228 -61.60 -102.82 -50.12
N GLU A 229 -62.05 -102.63 -48.88
CA GLU A 229 -62.66 -103.68 -48.06
C GLU A 229 -63.94 -104.25 -48.69
N GLN A 230 -64.81 -103.38 -49.24
CA GLN A 230 -65.99 -103.81 -50.01
C GLN A 230 -65.62 -104.64 -51.24
N LYS A 231 -64.58 -104.23 -51.98
CA LYS A 231 -64.10 -104.96 -53.16
C LYS A 231 -63.45 -106.28 -52.78
N ASP A 232 -62.69 -106.32 -51.70
CA ASP A 232 -62.10 -107.55 -51.16
C ASP A 232 -63.20 -108.53 -50.71
N ASP A 233 -64.28 -108.05 -50.09
CA ASP A 233 -65.46 -108.85 -49.75
C ASP A 233 -66.21 -109.34 -50.99
N GLU A 234 -66.37 -108.51 -52.03
CA GLU A 234 -66.97 -108.89 -53.31
C GLU A 234 -66.15 -109.96 -54.04
N ILE A 235 -64.81 -109.80 -54.08
CA ILE A 235 -63.89 -110.83 -54.59
C ILE A 235 -64.03 -112.11 -53.77
N ARG A 236 -64.13 -112.02 -52.44
CA ARG A 236 -64.33 -113.18 -51.57
C ARG A 236 -65.65 -113.90 -51.88
N ARG A 237 -66.69 -113.18 -52.33
CA ARG A 237 -67.98 -113.75 -52.78
C ARG A 237 -67.95 -114.36 -54.19
N LEU A 238 -67.25 -113.73 -55.15
CA LEU A 238 -67.22 -114.17 -56.56
C LEU A 238 -66.19 -115.28 -56.85
N LYS A 239 -65.17 -115.45 -56.00
CA LYS A 239 -64.19 -116.54 -56.08
C LYS A 239 -64.79 -117.95 -56.25
N PRO A 240 -65.87 -118.35 -55.55
CA PRO A 240 -66.50 -119.64 -55.79
C PRO A 240 -67.22 -119.77 -57.14
N GLU A 241 -67.67 -118.69 -57.78
CA GLU A 241 -68.35 -118.74 -59.09
C GLU A 241 -67.37 -118.84 -60.26
N ASN A 242 -66.22 -118.16 -60.20
CA ASN A 242 -65.26 -118.11 -61.31
C ASN A 242 -64.37 -119.36 -61.44
N ASN A 243 -64.27 -120.17 -60.39
CA ASN A 243 -63.52 -121.44 -60.39
C ASN A 243 -64.22 -122.56 -61.19
N SER A 244 -65.29 -122.25 -61.94
CA SER A 244 -66.10 -123.23 -62.67
C SER A 244 -66.03 -123.15 -64.20
N ILE A 245 -65.28 -122.21 -64.81
CA ILE A 245 -65.43 -121.92 -66.27
C ILE A 245 -64.17 -122.07 -67.15
N ILE A 246 -62.92 -122.15 -66.66
CA ILE A 246 -61.76 -122.20 -67.59
C ILE A 246 -60.64 -123.17 -67.15
N GLU A 247 -60.63 -124.36 -67.75
CA GLU A 247 -59.42 -125.12 -68.09
C GLU A 247 -59.54 -125.57 -69.56
N GLU A 248 -58.70 -125.01 -70.46
CA GLU A 248 -57.75 -125.73 -71.33
C GLU A 248 -57.23 -124.87 -72.53
N PRO A 249 -56.02 -125.17 -73.06
CA PRO A 249 -55.10 -124.19 -73.67
C PRO A 249 -54.76 -124.48 -75.15
N ILE A 250 -53.83 -123.72 -75.76
CA ILE A 250 -52.62 -124.21 -76.48
C ILE A 250 -51.83 -123.04 -77.10
N SER A 251 -50.50 -123.19 -77.07
CA SER A 251 -49.37 -122.37 -77.52
C SER A 251 -49.17 -122.27 -79.04
N ASP A 252 -48.49 -121.21 -79.53
CA ASP A 252 -47.07 -121.23 -79.98
C ASP A 252 -46.68 -119.95 -80.78
N GLY A 253 -45.39 -119.57 -80.78
CA GLY A 253 -44.80 -118.75 -81.86
C GLY A 253 -43.95 -117.51 -81.52
N GLY A 254 -42.66 -117.70 -81.21
CA GLY A 254 -41.46 -117.02 -81.76
C GLY A 254 -41.25 -115.47 -81.80
N VAL A 255 -40.25 -114.97 -81.02
CA VAL A 255 -38.99 -114.17 -81.32
C VAL A 255 -39.10 -112.88 -82.21
N PRO A 256 -38.26 -111.78 -82.14
CA PRO A 256 -37.06 -111.39 -81.35
C PRO A 256 -37.04 -109.92 -80.76
N ALA A 257 -35.89 -109.53 -80.17
CA ALA A 257 -35.40 -108.18 -79.75
C ALA A 257 -35.26 -107.14 -80.93
N PRO A 258 -34.76 -105.86 -80.81
CA PRO A 258 -34.00 -105.21 -79.71
C PRO A 258 -34.17 -103.65 -79.46
N ILE A 259 -33.59 -103.18 -78.34
CA ILE A 259 -32.71 -101.97 -78.13
C ILE A 259 -33.21 -100.49 -78.24
N ASP A 260 -32.79 -99.73 -77.21
CA ASP A 260 -32.33 -98.32 -77.07
C ASP A 260 -33.20 -97.06 -76.83
N THR A 261 -32.56 -96.19 -76.03
CA THR A 261 -32.51 -94.71 -75.99
C THR A 261 -33.61 -93.97 -75.19
N VAL A 262 -33.31 -93.35 -74.02
CA VAL A 262 -32.56 -92.10 -73.70
C VAL A 262 -33.49 -90.87 -73.60
N ILE A 263 -33.03 -89.89 -72.82
CA ILE A 263 -33.40 -88.45 -72.66
C ILE A 263 -34.00 -88.20 -71.26
N GLU A 264 -33.26 -87.73 -70.25
CA GLU A 264 -32.50 -86.47 -70.07
C GLU A 264 -33.41 -85.22 -69.92
N SER A 265 -33.59 -84.78 -68.66
CA SER A 265 -33.52 -83.40 -68.13
C SER A 265 -33.96 -83.39 -66.66
#